data_AF-A0A8J2PF43-F1
#
_entry.id   AF-A0A8J2PF43-F1
#
_cell.length_a   1.000
_cell.length_b   1.000
_cell.length_c   1.000
_cell.angle_alpha   90.00
_cell.angle_beta   90.00
_cell.angle_gamma   90.00
#
_symmetry.space_group_name_H-M   'P 1'
#
loop_
_entity.id
_entity.type
_entity.pdbx_description
1 polymer ?
#
loop_
_entity_poly.entity_id
_entity_poly.type
_entity_poly.pdbx_seq_one_letter_code
_entity_poly.pdbx_strand_id
1 'polypeptide(L)'
;LKPISIALDKLQKTSASIADSTEVWKTLEEEFHAEQFPRTVVTSMQDRMKQALTPAHYLANILHPLYLGKKLSEDEIGIAMDYALKKTETCPSFMPMLVKYRAQSGPFVPPLFQHSLLNEVTAVEWWKSLTHQIAKDAQAIAIQLISASASTAGLERIFSLFGLVHTEIRNRLGNEKAGKLVFVLQSLKSKPSAK
;
A
#
# COMPACT_ATOMS: atom_id res chain seq x y z
N LEU A 1 17.93 -16.73 1.00
CA LEU A 1 17.06 -16.50 -0.19
C LEU A 1 15.55 -16.63 0.12
N LYS A 2 15.14 -17.53 1.02
CA LYS A 2 13.73 -17.70 1.42
C LYS A 2 13.04 -16.41 1.96
N PRO A 3 13.70 -15.55 2.76
CA PRO A 3 13.12 -14.26 3.16
C PRO A 3 12.74 -13.35 1.98
N ILE A 4 13.63 -13.25 1.00
CA ILE A 4 13.42 -12.43 -0.22
C ILE A 4 12.26 -12.97 -1.04
N SER A 5 12.13 -14.30 -1.21
CA SER A 5 11.03 -14.87 -1.99
C SER A 5 9.68 -14.60 -1.33
N ILE A 6 9.59 -14.72 0.00
CA ILE A 6 8.38 -14.42 0.77
C ILE A 6 8.02 -12.92 0.66
N ALA A 7 9.01 -12.03 0.74
CA ALA A 7 8.80 -10.59 0.56
C ALA A 7 8.27 -10.27 -0.84
N LEU A 8 8.88 -10.85 -1.89
CA LEU A 8 8.42 -10.68 -3.27
C LEU A 8 6.98 -11.20 -3.47
N ASP A 9 6.66 -12.38 -2.94
CA ASP A 9 5.31 -12.94 -3.04
C ASP A 9 4.26 -12.05 -2.38
N LYS A 10 4.60 -11.39 -1.26
CA LYS A 10 3.71 -10.42 -0.60
C LYS A 10 3.53 -9.17 -1.44
N LEU A 11 4.62 -8.60 -1.96
CA LEU A 11 4.62 -7.36 -2.76
C LEU A 11 3.95 -7.53 -4.13
N GLN A 12 4.03 -8.71 -4.75
CA GLN A 12 3.45 -8.98 -6.07
C GLN A 12 1.94 -9.28 -6.04
N LYS A 13 1.34 -9.38 -4.85
CA LYS A 13 -0.12 -9.48 -4.73
C LYS A 13 -0.76 -8.20 -5.24
N THR A 14 -1.81 -8.32 -6.05
CA THR A 14 -2.60 -7.18 -6.56
C THR A 14 -3.30 -6.38 -5.48
N SER A 15 -3.40 -6.93 -4.27
CA SER A 15 -3.97 -6.28 -3.09
C SER A 15 -2.93 -5.58 -2.23
N ALA A 16 -1.63 -5.71 -2.52
CA ALA A 16 -0.59 -5.10 -1.70
C ALA A 16 -0.58 -3.58 -1.88
N SER A 17 -0.82 -2.86 -0.80
CA SER A 17 -0.76 -1.41 -0.76
C SER A 17 0.68 -0.91 -0.58
N ILE A 18 0.93 0.36 -0.90
CA ILE A 18 2.22 1.01 -0.61
C ILE A 18 2.56 1.00 0.89
N ALA A 19 1.56 0.92 1.78
CA ALA A 19 1.76 0.76 3.21
C ALA A 19 2.31 -0.64 3.55
N ASP A 20 1.77 -1.68 2.91
CA ASP A 20 2.24 -3.06 3.04
C ASP A 20 3.67 -3.19 2.50
N SER A 21 4.00 -2.42 1.47
CA SER A 21 5.36 -2.41 0.91
C SER A 21 6.39 -1.96 1.94
N THR A 22 6.13 -0.85 2.63
CA THR A 22 6.95 -0.43 3.76
C THR A 22 7.05 -1.52 4.81
N GLU A 23 5.94 -2.12 5.21
CA GLU A 23 5.93 -3.15 6.26
C GLU A 23 6.79 -4.36 5.88
N VAL A 24 6.69 -4.81 4.62
CA VAL A 24 7.48 -5.93 4.09
C VAL A 24 8.96 -5.60 4.05
N TRP A 25 9.35 -4.42 3.56
CA TRP A 25 10.75 -4.01 3.50
C TRP A 25 11.39 -3.90 4.89
N LYS A 26 10.68 -3.30 5.86
CA LYS A 26 11.20 -3.18 7.24
C LYS A 26 11.29 -4.55 7.93
N THR A 27 10.32 -5.44 7.70
CA THR A 27 10.39 -6.82 8.20
C THR A 27 11.58 -7.58 7.58
N LEU A 28 11.83 -7.39 6.28
CA LEU A 28 12.96 -8.02 5.59
C LEU A 28 14.30 -7.52 6.15
N GLU A 29 14.40 -6.23 6.46
CA GLU A 29 15.57 -5.64 7.11
C GLU A 29 15.82 -6.26 8.49
N GLU A 30 14.78 -6.38 9.33
CA GLU A 30 14.84 -7.06 10.63
C GLU A 30 15.31 -8.52 10.50
N GLU A 31 14.73 -9.27 9.56
CA GLU A 31 15.12 -10.67 9.28
C GLU A 31 16.59 -10.78 8.83
N PHE A 32 17.06 -9.85 8.00
CA PHE A 32 18.45 -9.84 7.52
C PHE A 32 19.44 -9.58 8.66
N HIS A 33 19.08 -8.71 9.59
CA HIS A 33 19.88 -8.46 10.78
C HIS A 33 19.86 -9.66 11.74
N ALA A 34 18.70 -10.28 11.96
CA ALA A 34 18.55 -11.44 12.83
C ALA A 34 19.32 -12.67 12.32
N GLU A 35 19.28 -12.93 11.01
CA GLU A 35 20.01 -14.03 10.36
C GLU A 35 21.51 -13.71 10.12
N GLN A 36 21.98 -12.53 10.54
CA GLN A 36 23.38 -12.11 10.45
C GLN A 36 23.96 -12.22 9.03
N PHE A 37 23.22 -11.76 8.03
CA PHE A 37 23.70 -11.75 6.65
C PHE A 37 24.98 -10.90 6.50
N PRO A 38 25.85 -11.20 5.51
CA PRO A 38 27.04 -10.41 5.25
C PRO A 38 26.70 -8.92 5.03
N ARG A 39 27.52 -8.03 5.60
CA ARG A 39 27.28 -6.57 5.54
C ARG A 39 27.04 -6.06 4.12
N THR A 40 27.77 -6.58 3.13
CA THR A 40 27.62 -6.21 1.71
C THR A 40 26.20 -6.49 1.18
N VAL A 41 25.60 -7.59 1.60
CA VAL A 41 24.23 -7.98 1.22
C VAL A 41 23.21 -7.09 1.92
N VAL A 42 23.41 -6.80 3.20
CA VAL A 42 22.55 -5.88 3.97
C VAL A 42 22.57 -4.48 3.37
N THR A 43 23.76 -3.94 3.05
CA THR A 43 23.88 -2.63 2.41
C THR A 43 23.19 -2.58 1.05
N SER A 44 23.37 -3.60 0.21
CA SER A 44 22.71 -3.67 -1.09
C SER A 44 21.18 -3.71 -0.97
N MET A 45 20.66 -4.44 0.03
CA MET A 45 19.24 -4.49 0.33
C MET A 45 18.72 -3.13 0.80
N GLN A 46 19.44 -2.44 1.70
CA GLN A 46 19.10 -1.11 2.18
C GLN A 46 19.12 -0.07 1.05
N ASP A 47 20.09 -0.13 0.15
CA ASP A 47 20.13 0.75 -1.03
C ASP A 47 18.92 0.53 -1.93
N ARG A 48 18.50 -0.74 -2.10
CA ARG A 48 17.29 -1.07 -2.86
C ARG A 48 16.02 -0.62 -2.15
N MET A 49 15.96 -0.75 -0.83
CA MET A 49 14.85 -0.27 -0.02
C MET A 49 14.69 1.25 -0.17
N LYS A 50 15.79 2.02 -0.12
CA LYS A 50 15.79 3.48 -0.34
C LYS A 50 15.31 3.88 -1.74
N GLN A 51 15.56 3.06 -2.76
CA GLN A 51 15.04 3.28 -4.11
C GLN A 51 13.54 2.98 -4.23
N ALA A 52 13.06 1.99 -3.48
CA ALA A 52 11.68 1.53 -3.56
C ALA A 52 10.71 2.37 -2.71
N LEU A 53 11.13 2.75 -1.49
CA LEU A 53 10.29 3.46 -0.54
C LEU A 53 10.40 4.97 -0.74
N THR A 54 9.24 5.60 -0.86
CA THR A 54 9.11 7.05 -1.03
C THR A 54 8.39 7.66 0.17
N PRO A 55 8.38 9.01 0.34
CA PRO A 55 7.67 9.64 1.46
C PRO A 55 6.18 9.25 1.54
N ALA A 56 5.54 8.97 0.40
CA ALA A 56 4.16 8.50 0.34
C ALA A 56 3.99 7.10 0.95
N HIS A 57 4.98 6.21 0.79
CA HIS A 57 4.97 4.87 1.40
C HIS A 57 5.01 4.96 2.92
N TYR A 58 5.93 5.77 3.45
CA TYR A 58 6.04 6.01 4.90
C TYR A 58 4.76 6.61 5.48
N LEU A 59 4.19 7.63 4.81
CA LEU A 59 2.93 8.23 5.27
C LEU A 59 1.76 7.24 5.19
N ALA A 60 1.69 6.41 4.14
CA ALA A 60 0.67 5.37 4.04
C ALA A 60 0.80 4.32 5.15
N ASN A 61 2.04 3.92 5.52
CA ASN A 61 2.29 3.02 6.63
C ASN A 61 1.88 3.65 7.98
N ILE A 62 2.15 4.95 8.19
CA ILE A 62 1.66 5.68 9.37
C ILE A 62 0.13 5.64 9.41
N LEU A 63 -0.56 5.95 8.31
CA LEU A 63 -2.02 5.98 8.21
C LEU A 63 -2.68 4.60 8.22
N HIS A 64 -1.91 3.52 8.16
CA HIS A 64 -2.45 2.17 8.19
C HIS A 64 -2.83 1.79 9.63
N PRO A 65 -4.10 1.42 9.92
CA PRO A 65 -4.56 1.17 11.29
C PRO A 65 -3.81 0.05 12.03
N LEU A 66 -3.28 -0.92 11.30
CA LEU A 66 -2.47 -2.00 11.88
C LEU A 66 -1.00 -1.61 12.09
N TYR A 67 -0.42 -0.83 11.17
CA TYR A 67 1.03 -0.59 11.14
C TYR A 67 1.43 0.62 11.96
N LEU A 68 0.67 1.71 11.85
CA LEU A 68 0.83 2.93 12.65
C LEU A 68 2.24 3.54 12.59
N GLY A 69 3.04 3.23 11.56
CA GLY A 69 4.43 3.66 11.47
C GLY A 69 5.36 3.03 12.49
N LYS A 70 4.95 1.95 13.19
CA LYS A 70 5.70 1.38 14.33
C LYS A 70 7.11 0.90 13.98
N LYS A 71 7.34 0.48 12.72
CA LYS A 71 8.65 0.01 12.23
C LYS A 71 9.49 1.12 11.57
N LEU A 72 8.97 2.34 11.47
CA LEU A 72 9.70 3.45 10.86
C LEU A 72 10.71 4.04 11.85
N SER A 73 11.86 4.47 11.32
CA SER A 73 12.82 5.27 12.08
C SER A 73 12.31 6.70 12.29
N GLU A 74 12.92 7.44 13.21
CA GLU A 74 12.59 8.86 13.44
C GLU A 74 12.79 9.69 12.17
N ASP A 75 13.84 9.43 11.40
CA ASP A 75 14.09 10.09 10.11
C ASP A 75 13.00 9.80 9.09
N GLU A 76 12.58 8.53 8.96
CA GLU A 76 11.50 8.12 8.05
C GLU A 76 10.15 8.76 8.45
N ILE A 77 9.89 8.85 9.76
CA ILE A 77 8.73 9.58 10.29
C ILE A 77 8.83 11.07 9.94
N GLY A 78 9.99 11.69 10.11
CA GLY A 78 10.23 13.09 9.72
C GLY A 78 9.91 13.34 8.24
N ILE A 79 10.45 12.50 7.35
CA ILE A 79 10.19 12.54 5.91
C ILE A 79 8.69 12.40 5.59
N ALA A 80 7.99 11.50 6.28
CA ALA A 80 6.55 11.31 6.10
C ALA A 80 5.74 12.53 6.56
N MET A 81 6.14 13.16 7.68
CA MET A 81 5.48 14.36 8.21
C MET A 81 5.72 15.57 7.30
N ASP A 82 6.92 15.73 6.72
CA ASP A 82 7.19 16.76 5.71
C ASP A 82 6.33 16.57 4.46
N TYR A 83 6.12 15.32 4.05
CA TYR A 83 5.21 15.01 2.95
C TYR A 83 3.74 15.32 3.30
N ALA A 84 3.33 15.05 4.55
CA ALA A 84 2.00 15.41 5.04
C ALA A 84 1.79 16.93 5.12
N LEU A 85 2.83 17.71 5.48
CA LEU A 85 2.80 19.17 5.47
C LEU A 85 2.50 19.70 4.06
N LYS A 86 3.18 19.17 3.04
CA LYS A 86 2.90 19.52 1.63
C LYS A 86 1.46 19.22 1.21
N LYS A 87 0.88 18.12 1.69
CA LYS A 87 -0.56 17.81 1.44
C LYS A 87 -1.49 18.78 2.18
N THR A 88 -1.03 19.36 3.27
CA THR A 88 -1.80 20.30 4.08
C THR A 88 -1.95 21.66 3.39
N GLU A 89 -1.01 22.04 2.52
CA GLU A 89 -1.11 23.23 1.67
C GLU A 89 -2.38 23.22 0.81
N THR A 90 -2.77 22.04 0.30
CA THR A 90 -4.01 21.86 -0.48
C THR A 90 -5.20 21.40 0.35
N CYS A 91 -4.97 20.87 1.55
CA CYS A 91 -5.99 20.35 2.45
C CYS A 91 -5.65 20.68 3.92
N PRO A 92 -6.00 21.87 4.41
CA PRO A 92 -5.61 22.34 5.75
C PRO A 92 -6.07 21.44 6.90
N SER A 93 -7.10 20.62 6.69
CA SER A 93 -7.65 19.67 7.66
C SER A 93 -6.79 18.40 7.83
N PHE A 94 -5.85 18.14 6.92
CA PHE A 94 -5.08 16.89 6.89
C PHE A 94 -4.10 16.75 8.06
N MET A 95 -3.23 17.74 8.31
CA MET A 95 -2.28 17.66 9.43
C MET A 95 -2.97 17.59 10.81
N PRO A 96 -4.00 18.42 11.11
CA PRO A 96 -4.75 18.27 12.37
C PRO A 96 -5.37 16.87 12.54
N MET A 97 -5.90 16.29 11.46
CA MET A 97 -6.43 14.93 11.46
C MET A 97 -5.33 13.91 11.75
N LEU A 98 -4.18 14.02 11.08
CA LEU A 98 -3.03 13.13 11.26
C LEU A 98 -2.48 13.19 12.69
N VAL A 99 -2.38 14.39 13.28
CA VAL A 99 -1.94 14.57 14.67
C VAL A 99 -2.91 13.88 15.63
N LYS A 100 -4.23 14.08 15.45
CA LYS A 100 -5.24 13.40 16.28
C LYS A 100 -5.17 11.89 16.15
N TYR A 101 -4.97 11.39 14.93
CA TYR A 101 -4.81 9.97 14.62
C TYR A 101 -3.59 9.37 15.32
N ARG A 102 -2.42 10.01 15.20
CA ARG A 102 -1.18 9.56 15.87
C ARG A 102 -1.28 9.61 17.39
N ALA A 103 -1.97 10.62 17.92
CA ALA A 103 -2.26 10.74 19.34
C ALA A 103 -3.33 9.76 19.84
N GLN A 104 -3.97 9.00 18.94
CA GLN A 104 -5.15 8.15 19.22
C GLN A 104 -6.22 8.90 20.02
N SER A 105 -6.44 10.15 19.63
CA SER A 105 -7.42 11.06 20.21
C SER A 105 -8.67 11.15 19.34
N GLY A 106 -9.80 11.51 19.94
CA GLY A 106 -11.10 11.55 19.26
C GLY A 106 -11.04 12.27 17.90
N PRO A 107 -11.50 11.62 16.81
CA PRO A 107 -12.33 10.41 16.78
C PRO A 107 -11.57 9.06 16.73
N PHE A 108 -10.24 9.07 16.75
CA PHE A 108 -9.39 7.89 16.62
C PHE A 108 -9.11 7.23 17.97
N VAL A 109 -10.16 6.76 18.64
CA VAL A 109 -10.04 6.21 19.99
C VAL A 109 -9.42 4.80 20.02
N PRO A 110 -8.71 4.39 21.10
CA PRO A 110 -8.01 3.11 21.19
C PRO A 110 -8.81 1.84 20.82
N PRO A 111 -10.12 1.71 21.14
CA PRO A 111 -10.91 0.55 20.72
C PRO A 111 -10.95 0.30 19.20
N LEU A 112 -10.80 1.35 18.38
CA LEU A 112 -10.78 1.24 16.93
C LEU A 112 -9.51 0.53 16.41
N PHE A 113 -8.47 0.41 17.23
CA PHE A 113 -7.19 -0.19 16.85
C PHE A 113 -7.02 -1.62 17.39
N GLN A 114 -8.09 -2.25 17.91
CA GLN A 114 -8.03 -3.62 18.39
C GLN A 114 -7.74 -4.60 17.25
N HIS A 115 -6.78 -5.51 17.46
CA HIS A 115 -6.39 -6.49 16.45
C HIS A 115 -7.53 -7.41 16.00
N SER A 116 -8.44 -7.78 16.90
CA SER A 116 -9.63 -8.57 16.55
C SER A 116 -10.51 -7.85 15.53
N LEU A 117 -10.71 -6.54 15.67
CA LEU A 117 -11.44 -5.73 14.71
C LEU A 117 -10.68 -5.61 13.39
N LEU A 118 -9.39 -5.25 13.46
CA LEU A 118 -8.58 -4.96 12.28
C LEU A 118 -8.27 -6.18 11.40
N ASN A 119 -8.49 -7.39 11.91
CA ASN A 119 -8.41 -8.62 11.12
C ASN A 119 -9.70 -8.88 10.30
N GLU A 120 -10.82 -8.29 10.70
CA GLU A 120 -12.13 -8.48 10.07
C GLU A 120 -12.50 -7.37 9.08
N VAL A 121 -11.78 -6.23 9.11
CA VAL A 121 -12.03 -5.08 8.24
C VAL A 121 -10.78 -4.67 7.48
N THR A 122 -10.95 -4.23 6.24
CA THR A 122 -9.85 -3.63 5.48
C THR A 122 -9.51 -2.25 6.03
N ALA A 123 -8.26 -1.80 5.83
CA ALA A 123 -7.86 -0.44 6.20
C ALA A 123 -8.74 0.63 5.55
N VAL A 124 -9.20 0.42 4.32
CA VAL A 124 -10.11 1.33 3.62
C VAL A 124 -11.48 1.40 4.29
N GLU A 125 -12.05 0.26 4.68
CA GLU A 125 -13.32 0.21 5.42
C GLU A 125 -13.20 0.88 6.79
N TRP A 126 -12.08 0.66 7.48
CA TRP A 126 -11.78 1.32 8.74
C TRP A 126 -11.80 2.84 8.59
N TRP A 127 -11.11 3.39 7.58
CA TRP A 127 -11.14 4.83 7.32
C TRP A 127 -12.54 5.33 6.94
N LYS A 128 -13.30 4.56 6.15
CA LYS A 128 -14.68 4.90 5.78
C LYS A 128 -15.64 4.90 6.97
N SER A 129 -15.38 4.13 8.03
CA SER A 129 -16.21 4.12 9.25
C SER A 129 -16.27 5.48 9.95
N LEU A 130 -15.29 6.35 9.73
CA LEU A 130 -15.15 7.67 10.37
C LEU A 130 -15.69 8.84 9.54
N THR A 131 -16.38 8.59 8.41
CA THR A 131 -16.77 9.63 7.41
C THR A 131 -17.53 10.84 7.98
N HIS A 132 -18.28 10.67 9.08
CA HIS A 132 -19.02 11.77 9.72
C HIS A 132 -18.26 12.48 10.85
N GLN A 133 -17.08 11.98 11.22
CA GLN A 133 -16.30 12.46 12.36
C GLN A 133 -15.01 13.21 11.95
N ILE A 134 -14.61 13.10 10.69
CA ILE A 134 -13.43 13.75 10.12
C ILE A 134 -13.78 14.53 8.86
N ALA A 135 -12.92 15.49 8.50
CA ALA A 135 -13.08 16.25 7.27
C ALA A 135 -12.95 15.34 6.04
N LYS A 136 -13.90 15.43 5.11
CA LYS A 136 -14.01 14.52 3.96
C LYS A 136 -12.80 14.59 3.02
N ASP A 137 -12.23 15.78 2.87
CA ASP A 137 -11.04 16.05 2.07
C ASP A 137 -9.80 15.36 2.67
N ALA A 138 -9.58 15.49 3.98
CA ALA A 138 -8.49 14.81 4.68
C ALA A 138 -8.65 13.28 4.65
N GLN A 139 -9.89 12.79 4.83
CA GLN A 139 -10.21 11.37 4.73
C GLN A 139 -9.92 10.82 3.32
N ALA A 140 -10.27 11.57 2.28
CA ALA A 140 -10.03 11.16 0.90
C ALA A 140 -8.52 10.98 0.62
N ILE A 141 -7.67 11.87 1.15
CA ILE A 141 -6.22 11.73 1.05
C ILE A 141 -5.74 10.46 1.76
N ALA A 142 -6.23 10.19 2.98
CA ALA A 142 -5.86 8.99 3.72
C ALA A 142 -6.26 7.71 2.97
N ILE A 143 -7.50 7.65 2.46
CA ILE A 143 -8.01 6.53 1.66
C ILE A 143 -7.20 6.36 0.37
N GLN A 144 -6.83 7.46 -0.29
CA GLN A 144 -6.02 7.41 -1.51
C GLN A 144 -4.63 6.79 -1.24
N LEU A 145 -3.98 7.17 -0.15
CA LEU A 145 -2.66 6.65 0.21
C LEU A 145 -2.71 5.16 0.57
N ILE A 146 -3.66 4.74 1.40
CA ILE A 146 -3.77 3.33 1.83
C ILE A 146 -4.28 2.39 0.72
N SER A 147 -4.99 2.91 -0.28
CA SER A 147 -5.46 2.11 -1.42
C SER A 147 -4.50 2.11 -2.61
N ALA A 148 -3.44 2.92 -2.58
CA ALA A 148 -2.45 2.95 -3.64
C ALA A 148 -1.70 1.60 -3.68
N SER A 149 -1.75 0.93 -4.83
CA SER A 149 -1.06 -0.34 -5.06
C SER A 149 0.46 -0.16 -5.01
N ALA A 150 1.16 -1.06 -4.32
CA ALA A 150 2.61 -1.11 -4.27
C ALA A 150 3.27 -1.63 -5.54
N SER A 151 2.53 -2.38 -6.36
CA SER A 151 3.11 -3.15 -7.45
C SER A 151 2.53 -2.80 -8.81
N THR A 152 3.41 -2.64 -9.79
CA THR A 152 3.07 -2.67 -11.22
C THR A 152 2.78 -4.09 -11.70
N ALA A 153 3.02 -5.15 -10.91
CA ALA A 153 2.74 -6.53 -11.31
C ALA A 153 1.25 -6.75 -11.68
N GLY A 154 0.34 -5.97 -11.08
CA GLY A 154 -1.06 -5.93 -11.51
C GLY A 154 -1.22 -5.41 -12.95
N LEU A 155 -0.50 -4.35 -13.31
CA LEU A 155 -0.43 -3.82 -14.67
C LEU A 155 0.31 -4.78 -15.61
N GLU A 156 1.40 -5.41 -15.18
CA GLU A 156 2.12 -6.42 -15.96
C GLU A 156 1.25 -7.65 -16.25
N ARG A 157 0.42 -8.07 -15.30
CA ARG A 157 -0.57 -9.13 -15.51
C ARG A 157 -1.66 -8.70 -16.49
N ILE A 158 -2.13 -7.45 -16.41
CA ILE A 158 -3.08 -6.87 -17.36
C ILE A 158 -2.44 -6.77 -18.76
N PHE A 159 -1.17 -6.37 -18.87
CA PHE A 159 -0.43 -6.31 -20.14
C PHE A 159 -0.11 -7.70 -20.69
N SER A 160 0.14 -8.69 -19.83
CA SER A 160 0.28 -10.10 -20.23
C SER A 160 -1.05 -10.65 -20.77
N LEU A 161 -2.18 -10.34 -20.12
CA LEU A 161 -3.53 -10.61 -20.62
C LEU A 161 -3.80 -9.88 -21.95
N PHE A 162 -3.36 -8.64 -22.08
CA PHE A 162 -3.46 -7.88 -23.33
C PHE A 162 -2.63 -8.53 -24.43
N GLY A 163 -1.42 -9.01 -24.13
CA GLY A 163 -0.57 -9.78 -25.05
C GLY A 163 -1.19 -11.11 -25.48
N LEU A 164 -1.93 -11.78 -24.59
CA LEU A 164 -2.72 -12.99 -24.91
C LEU A 164 -3.91 -12.69 -25.84
N VAL A 165 -4.58 -11.54 -25.65
CA VAL A 165 -5.68 -11.09 -26.52
C VAL A 165 -5.16 -10.58 -27.87
N HIS A 166 -3.94 -10.04 -27.90
CA HIS A 166 -3.31 -9.42 -29.06
C HIS A 166 -2.11 -10.26 -29.58
N THR A 167 -2.27 -11.58 -29.69
CA THR A 167 -1.26 -12.42 -30.36
C THR A 167 -1.36 -12.30 -31.88
N GLU A 168 -0.21 -12.22 -32.57
CA GLU A 168 -0.06 -12.18 -34.04
C GLU A 168 -0.85 -13.29 -34.79
N ILE A 169 -1.19 -14.38 -34.12
CA ILE A 169 -1.73 -15.61 -34.73
C ILE A 169 -3.27 -15.63 -34.77
N ARG A 170 -3.98 -14.77 -34.01
CA ARG A 170 -5.46 -14.78 -33.99
C ARG A 170 -6.03 -13.37 -33.84
N ASN A 171 -6.38 -12.78 -34.98
CA ASN A 171 -7.17 -11.54 -35.13
C ASN A 171 -6.62 -10.31 -34.42
N ARG A 172 -6.02 -9.40 -35.19
CA ARG A 172 -5.69 -8.02 -34.78
C ARG A 172 -6.97 -7.27 -34.40
N LEU A 173 -7.42 -7.43 -33.17
CA LEU A 173 -8.52 -6.68 -32.57
C LEU A 173 -8.08 -5.22 -32.46
N GLY A 174 -8.90 -4.30 -32.96
CA GLY A 174 -8.67 -2.87 -32.73
C GLY A 174 -8.60 -2.56 -31.23
N ASN A 175 -7.77 -1.58 -30.85
CA ASN A 175 -7.46 -1.23 -29.46
C ASN A 175 -8.70 -1.13 -28.55
N GLU A 176 -9.80 -0.59 -29.05
CA GLU A 176 -11.06 -0.44 -28.31
C GLU A 176 -11.69 -1.79 -27.94
N LYS A 177 -11.72 -2.76 -28.88
CA LYS A 177 -12.27 -4.10 -28.65
C LYS A 177 -11.37 -4.93 -27.74
N ALA A 178 -10.05 -4.81 -27.91
CA ALA A 178 -9.07 -5.46 -27.04
C ALA A 178 -9.17 -4.94 -25.59
N GLY A 179 -9.28 -3.62 -25.41
CA GLY A 179 -9.48 -3.01 -24.10
C GLY A 179 -10.76 -3.47 -23.40
N LYS A 180 -11.89 -3.51 -24.12
CA LYS A 180 -13.17 -4.05 -23.60
C LYS A 180 -13.05 -5.52 -23.19
N LEU A 181 -12.34 -6.34 -23.98
CA LEU A 181 -12.17 -7.76 -23.68
C LEU A 181 -11.28 -7.98 -22.44
N VAL A 182 -10.18 -7.25 -22.33
CA VAL A 182 -9.31 -7.30 -21.14
C VAL A 182 -10.05 -6.83 -19.89
N PHE A 183 -10.88 -5.79 -20.00
CA PHE A 183 -11.75 -5.36 -18.91
C PHE A 183 -12.73 -6.45 -18.46
N VAL A 184 -13.42 -7.13 -19.40
CA VAL A 184 -14.33 -8.24 -19.09
C VAL A 184 -13.58 -9.41 -18.45
N LEU A 185 -12.43 -9.80 -18.98
CA LEU A 185 -11.61 -10.89 -18.43
C LEU A 185 -11.10 -10.58 -17.02
N GLN A 186 -10.67 -9.34 -16.76
CA GLN A 186 -10.26 -8.90 -15.43
C GLN A 186 -11.45 -8.92 -14.46
N SER A 187 -12.62 -8.46 -14.91
CA SER A 187 -13.86 -8.46 -14.12
C SER A 187 -14.39 -9.87 -13.82
N LEU A 188 -14.16 -10.84 -14.71
CA LEU A 188 -14.49 -12.24 -14.48
C LEU A 188 -13.54 -12.89 -13.47
N LYS A 189 -12.26 -12.51 -13.47
CA LYS A 189 -11.27 -12.98 -12.49
C LYS A 189 -11.48 -12.39 -11.09
N SER A 190 -12.08 -11.21 -10.98
CA SER A 190 -12.35 -10.55 -9.70
C SER A 190 -13.68 -10.93 -9.05
N LYS A 191 -14.58 -11.66 -9.74
CA LYS A 191 -15.80 -12.21 -9.12
C LYS A 191 -15.45 -13.51 -8.36
N PRO A 192 -15.92 -13.69 -7.12
CA PRO A 192 -15.83 -15.00 -6.46
C PRO A 192 -16.61 -16.01 -7.30
N SER A 193 -16.02 -17.17 -7.53
CA SER A 193 -16.69 -18.29 -8.17
C SER A 193 -17.96 -18.61 -7.37
N ALA A 194 -19.13 -18.44 -8.00
CA ALA A 194 -20.37 -18.93 -7.44
C ALA A 194 -20.21 -20.44 -7.21
N LYS A 195 -20.11 -20.83 -5.94
CA LYS A 195 -20.38 -22.17 -5.46
C LYS A 195 -21.75 -22.14 -4.80
#